data_AF-A0A3A8ZMD2-F1
#
_entry.id   AF-A0A3A8ZMD2-F1
#
_cell.length_a   1.000
_cell.length_b   1.000
_cell.length_c   1.000
_cell.angle_alpha   90.00
_cell.angle_beta   90.00
_cell.angle_gamma   90.00
#
_symmetry.space_group_name_H-M   'P 1'
#
loop_
_entity.id
_entity.type
_entity.pdbx_description
1 polymer ?
#
loop_
_entity_poly.entity_id
_entity_poly.type
_entity_poly.pdbx_seq_one_letter_code
_entity_poly.pdbx_strand_id
1 'polypeptide(L)'
;MSKKSNTNGEIVEIKLQGHAAGILKQAVGFLKIFLPETLAKRLVAIILLAIGVPVKTAVGLTGLSERSLWTLHKRLSMLDVSEIMVFHYGGGRSAKASGLEEQILAEIEAGSYHTRQEIADMILEKFHIKMSRTSVGRLLKKTASNG
;
A
#
# COMPACT_ATOMS: atom_id res chain seq x y z
N MET A 1 -21.74 38.84 -16.63
CA MET A 1 -20.77 38.74 -15.52
C MET A 1 -20.53 37.27 -15.19
N SER A 2 -19.33 36.76 -15.40
CA SER A 2 -18.87 35.50 -14.77
C SER A 2 -17.36 35.57 -14.65
N LYS A 3 -16.90 35.85 -13.42
CA LYS A 3 -15.48 35.87 -13.03
C LYS A 3 -14.99 34.42 -13.01
N LYS A 4 -14.20 34.01 -13.99
CA LYS A 4 -13.34 32.83 -13.86
C LYS A 4 -12.24 33.19 -12.86
N SER A 5 -12.32 32.63 -11.66
CA SER A 5 -11.24 32.66 -10.67
C SER A 5 -10.07 31.87 -11.22
N ASN A 6 -9.09 32.57 -11.79
CA ASN A 6 -7.82 32.02 -12.18
C ASN A 6 -7.00 31.89 -10.89
N THR A 7 -7.08 30.73 -10.21
CA THR A 7 -6.13 30.38 -9.15
C THR A 7 -4.80 30.12 -9.82
N ASN A 8 -4.04 31.20 -10.03
CA ASN A 8 -2.60 31.14 -10.23
C ASN A 8 -2.02 30.49 -8.98
N GLY A 9 -1.77 29.18 -9.04
CA GLY A 9 -0.86 28.52 -8.12
C GLY A 9 0.50 29.15 -8.36
N GLU A 10 0.83 30.14 -7.52
CA GLU A 10 2.16 30.73 -7.46
C GLU A 10 3.10 29.59 -7.09
N ILE A 11 3.76 29.00 -8.09
CA ILE A 11 4.82 28.03 -7.87
C ILE A 11 5.96 28.84 -7.26
N VAL A 12 5.96 28.95 -5.93
CA VAL A 12 7.07 29.52 -5.18
C VAL A 12 8.26 28.61 -5.48
N GLU A 13 9.19 29.11 -6.26
CA GLU A 13 10.42 28.40 -6.56
C GLU A 13 11.27 28.38 -5.28
N ILE A 14 11.08 27.33 -4.46
CA ILE A 14 11.80 27.18 -3.19
C ILE A 14 13.26 26.89 -3.51
N LYS A 15 14.10 27.93 -3.46
CA LYS A 15 15.57 27.79 -3.45
C LYS A 15 16.00 27.26 -2.08
N LEU A 16 16.25 25.96 -2.02
CA LEU A 16 16.80 25.31 -0.82
C LEU A 16 18.27 25.72 -0.65
N GLN A 17 18.60 26.28 0.52
CA GLN A 17 19.97 26.68 0.86
C GLN A 17 20.90 25.44 0.97
N GLY A 18 22.20 25.64 0.74
CA GLY A 18 23.20 24.55 0.68
C GLY A 18 23.30 23.66 1.94
N HIS A 19 22.77 24.10 3.08
CA HIS A 19 22.74 23.32 4.34
C HIS A 19 21.48 22.49 4.54
N ALA A 20 20.47 22.60 3.68
CA ALA A 20 19.17 21.96 3.86
C ALA A 20 19.27 20.43 3.99
N ALA A 21 20.17 19.79 3.24
CA ALA A 21 20.37 18.34 3.32
C ALA A 21 20.89 17.90 4.70
N GLY A 22 21.78 18.69 5.32
CA GLY A 22 22.31 18.41 6.66
C GLY A 22 21.23 18.54 7.75
N ILE A 23 20.43 19.61 7.66
CA ILE A 23 19.30 19.86 8.57
C ILE A 23 18.26 18.74 8.45
N LEU A 24 17.90 18.34 7.23
CA LEU A 24 16.93 17.25 7.01
C LEU A 24 17.45 15.91 7.50
N LYS A 25 18.75 15.63 7.35
CA LYS A 25 19.36 14.42 7.90
C LYS A 25 19.28 14.41 9.44
N GLN A 26 19.52 15.54 10.09
CA GLN A 26 19.35 15.67 11.55
C GLN A 26 17.88 15.53 11.96
N ALA A 27 16.96 16.15 11.23
CA ALA A 27 15.52 16.05 11.48
C ALA A 27 15.03 14.60 11.35
N VAL A 28 15.43 13.88 10.30
CA VAL A 28 15.15 12.44 10.18
C VAL A 28 15.79 11.66 11.33
N GLY A 29 17.03 11.99 11.70
CA GLY A 29 17.72 11.38 12.84
C GLY A 29 16.96 11.54 14.16
N PHE A 30 16.42 12.74 14.42
CA PHE A 30 15.59 13.01 15.58
C PHE A 30 14.24 12.28 15.50
N LEU A 31 13.56 12.31 14.36
CA LEU A 31 12.30 11.61 14.16
C LEU A 31 12.42 10.09 14.34
N LYS A 32 13.59 9.52 14.03
CA LYS A 32 13.88 8.10 14.24
C LYS A 32 13.85 7.67 15.72
N ILE A 33 13.89 8.61 16.67
CA ILE A 33 13.70 8.31 18.10
C ILE A 33 12.26 7.85 18.37
N PHE A 34 11.29 8.36 17.59
CA PHE A 34 9.86 8.11 17.80
C PHE A 34 9.23 7.26 16.70
N LEU A 35 9.87 7.17 15.53
CA LEU A 35 9.31 6.55 14.33
C LEU A 35 10.30 5.59 13.68
N PRO A 36 9.83 4.50 13.03
CA PRO A 36 10.63 3.75 12.08
C PRO A 36 11.23 4.67 11.01
N GLU A 37 12.45 4.38 10.56
CA GLU A 37 13.17 5.20 9.57
C GLU A 37 12.35 5.47 8.29
N THR A 38 11.56 4.49 7.87
CA THR A 38 10.67 4.60 6.71
C THR A 38 9.55 5.61 6.93
N LEU A 39 8.94 5.68 8.11
CA LEU A 39 7.95 6.72 8.45
C LEU A 39 8.61 8.09 8.63
N ALA A 40 9.77 8.15 9.28
CA ALA A 40 10.50 9.41 9.45
C ALA A 40 10.82 10.06 8.09
N LYS A 41 11.36 9.28 7.14
CA LYS A 41 11.61 9.75 5.77
C LYS A 41 10.33 10.10 5.02
N ARG A 42 9.27 9.30 5.18
CA ARG A 42 7.97 9.57 4.55
C ARG A 42 7.35 10.86 5.07
N LEU A 43 7.40 11.11 6.39
CA LEU A 43 6.89 12.33 7.00
C LEU A 43 7.62 13.56 6.47
N VAL A 44 8.95 13.53 6.43
CA VAL A 44 9.77 14.60 5.85
C VAL A 44 9.42 14.83 4.38
N ALA A 45 9.26 13.75 3.60
CA ALA A 45 8.83 13.84 2.21
C ALA A 45 7.44 14.48 2.06
N ILE A 46 6.47 14.14 2.93
CA ILE A 46 5.14 14.77 2.93
C ILE A 46 5.27 16.27 3.17
N ILE A 47 6.05 16.69 4.17
CA ILE A 47 6.26 18.11 4.48
C ILE A 47 6.85 18.84 3.28
N LEU A 48 7.91 18.30 2.66
CA LEU A 48 8.55 18.88 1.49
C LEU A 48 7.58 19.02 0.31
N LEU A 49 6.78 18.00 0.04
CA LEU A 49 5.79 18.03 -1.04
C LEU A 49 4.65 19.01 -0.72
N ALA A 50 4.19 19.08 0.53
CA ALA A 50 3.13 19.97 0.97
C ALA A 50 3.50 21.45 0.85
N ILE A 51 4.77 21.80 1.08
CA ILE A 51 5.26 23.16 0.85
C ILE A 51 5.62 23.44 -0.62
N GLY A 52 5.44 22.48 -1.53
CA GLY A 52 5.65 22.68 -2.96
C GLY A 52 7.06 22.40 -3.47
N VAL A 53 7.91 21.71 -2.69
CA VAL A 53 9.22 21.27 -3.20
C VAL A 53 9.03 20.27 -4.34
N PRO A 54 9.63 20.48 -5.52
CA PRO A 54 9.52 19.56 -6.64
C PRO A 54 9.99 18.15 -6.28
N VAL A 55 9.30 17.13 -6.81
CA VAL A 55 9.60 15.70 -6.56
C VAL A 55 11.09 15.38 -6.78
N LYS A 56 11.68 15.88 -7.87
CA LYS A 56 13.11 15.66 -8.20
C LYS A 56 14.04 16.16 -7.09
N THR A 57 13.73 17.32 -6.52
CA THR A 57 14.52 17.89 -5.42
C THR A 57 14.29 17.11 -4.13
N ALA A 58 13.05 16.70 -3.86
CA ALA A 58 12.71 15.89 -2.69
C ALA A 58 13.38 14.51 -2.69
N VAL A 59 13.65 13.91 -3.85
CA VAL A 59 14.42 12.65 -3.98
C VAL A 59 15.79 12.79 -3.33
N GLY A 60 16.54 13.82 -3.72
CA GLY A 60 17.89 14.07 -3.19
C GLY A 60 17.92 14.39 -1.70
N LEU A 61 16.84 14.95 -1.17
CA LEU A 61 16.74 15.37 0.23
C LEU A 61 16.24 14.28 1.19
N THR A 62 15.37 13.39 0.72
CA THR A 62 14.72 12.35 1.56
C THR A 62 15.38 10.99 1.42
N GLY A 63 16.10 10.76 0.31
CA GLY A 63 16.64 9.44 -0.04
C GLY A 63 15.56 8.42 -0.44
N LEU A 64 14.32 8.86 -0.68
CA LEU A 64 13.26 8.02 -1.24
C LEU A 64 13.40 7.92 -2.75
N SER A 65 12.96 6.80 -3.33
CA SER A 65 12.94 6.65 -4.79
C SER A 65 11.92 7.61 -5.41
N GLU A 66 12.23 8.10 -6.61
CA GLU A 66 11.35 9.00 -7.38
C GLU A 66 9.93 8.43 -7.52
N ARG A 67 9.82 7.13 -7.80
CA ARG A 67 8.52 6.44 -7.88
C ARG A 67 7.72 6.51 -6.57
N SER A 68 8.40 6.36 -5.43
CA SER A 68 7.76 6.42 -4.12
C SER A 68 7.25 7.82 -3.83
N LEU A 69 8.04 8.85 -4.15
CA LEU A 69 7.67 10.25 -3.99
C LEU A 69 6.53 10.66 -4.93
N TRP A 70 6.52 10.20 -6.18
CA TRP A 70 5.39 10.44 -7.09
C TRP A 70 4.09 9.80 -6.59
N THR A 71 4.19 8.56 -6.10
CA THR A 71 3.03 7.87 -5.52
C THR A 71 2.54 8.61 -4.28
N LEU A 72 3.45 9.08 -3.44
CA LEU A 72 3.15 9.86 -2.24
C LEU A 72 2.50 11.21 -2.58
N HIS A 73 3.05 11.94 -3.55
CA HIS A 73 2.52 13.20 -4.05
C HIS A 73 1.09 13.03 -4.60
N LYS A 74 0.84 11.98 -5.38
CA LYS A 74 -0.51 11.65 -5.87
C LYS A 74 -1.47 11.29 -4.75
N ARG A 75 -1.00 10.61 -3.69
CA ARG A 75 -1.83 10.27 -2.53
C ARG A 75 -2.17 11.48 -1.69
N LEU A 76 -1.25 12.45 -1.55
CA LEU A 76 -1.50 13.70 -0.83
C LEU A 76 -2.64 14.53 -1.41
N SER A 77 -2.93 14.39 -2.71
CA SER A 77 -4.09 15.06 -3.33
C SER A 77 -5.40 14.28 -3.19
N MET A 78 -5.40 13.09 -2.60
CA MET A 78 -6.55 12.16 -2.59
C MET A 78 -6.93 11.65 -1.20
N LEU A 79 -5.98 11.62 -0.26
CA LEU A 79 -6.13 10.99 1.07
C LEU A 79 -5.64 11.95 2.15
N ASP A 80 -6.20 11.79 3.35
CA ASP A 80 -5.71 12.52 4.53
C ASP A 80 -4.31 12.05 4.94
N VAL A 81 -3.55 12.96 5.55
CA VAL A 81 -2.17 12.68 6.00
C VAL A 81 -2.12 11.51 6.99
N SER A 82 -3.13 11.37 7.85
CA SER A 82 -3.28 10.25 8.78
C SER A 82 -3.29 8.91 8.05
N GLU A 83 -4.03 8.78 6.95
CA GLU A 83 -4.13 7.57 6.13
C GLU A 83 -2.83 7.28 5.38
N ILE A 84 -2.13 8.31 4.92
CA ILE A 84 -0.85 8.17 4.21
C ILE A 84 0.27 7.67 5.13
N MET A 85 0.18 8.01 6.42
CA MET A 85 1.12 7.61 7.47
C MET A 85 0.87 6.19 8.00
N VAL A 86 -0.19 5.52 7.58
CA VAL A 86 -0.44 4.11 7.93
C VAL A 86 0.45 3.18 7.09
N PHE A 87 1.09 2.21 7.74
CA PHE A 87 1.65 1.05 7.05
C PHE A 87 0.52 0.10 6.66
N HIS A 88 0.15 0.07 5.38
CA HIS A 88 -0.55 -1.08 4.83
C HIS A 88 0.48 -2.20 4.65
N TYR A 89 0.60 -3.07 5.66
CA TYR A 89 1.33 -4.33 5.51
C TYR A 89 0.60 -5.19 4.47
N GLY A 90 1.28 -5.49 3.37
CA GLY A 90 0.92 -6.55 2.43
C GLY A 90 -0.47 -6.45 1.81
N GLY A 91 -0.59 -5.71 0.71
CA GLY A 91 -1.75 -5.76 -0.19
C GLY A 91 -1.80 -7.06 -1.01
N GLY A 92 -1.80 -8.21 -0.33
CA GLY A 92 -2.27 -9.43 -0.96
C GLY A 92 -3.74 -9.24 -1.28
N ARG A 93 -4.15 -9.46 -2.53
CA ARG A 93 -5.58 -9.58 -2.84
C ARG A 93 -6.16 -10.62 -1.88
N SER A 94 -7.28 -10.29 -1.25
CA SER A 94 -8.03 -11.28 -0.46
C SER A 94 -8.21 -12.53 -1.32
N ALA A 95 -7.93 -13.69 -0.72
CA ALA A 95 -8.14 -14.95 -1.42
C ALA A 95 -9.60 -15.00 -1.88
N LYS A 96 -9.86 -15.54 -3.07
CA LYS A 96 -11.23 -15.59 -3.63
C LYS A 96 -12.24 -16.32 -2.72
N ALA A 97 -11.74 -17.19 -1.85
CA ALA A 97 -12.51 -17.95 -0.87
C ALA A 97 -12.48 -17.35 0.55
N SER A 98 -11.94 -16.14 0.74
CA SER A 98 -11.83 -15.48 2.04
C SER A 98 -13.22 -15.38 2.70
N GLY A 99 -13.39 -15.98 3.88
CA GLY A 99 -14.67 -16.03 4.60
C GLY A 99 -15.56 -17.24 4.30
N LEU A 100 -15.20 -18.07 3.31
CA LEU A 100 -15.88 -19.34 3.00
C LEU A 100 -14.94 -20.55 3.17
N GLU A 101 -13.73 -20.33 3.68
CA GLU A 101 -12.67 -21.35 3.79
C GLU A 101 -13.14 -22.53 4.65
N GLU A 102 -13.77 -22.28 5.80
CA GLU A 102 -14.29 -23.32 6.70
C GLU A 102 -15.44 -24.12 6.08
N GLN A 103 -16.35 -23.45 5.35
CA GLN A 103 -17.48 -24.12 4.69
C GLN A 103 -17.00 -25.03 3.55
N ILE A 104 -16.01 -24.56 2.79
CA ILE A 104 -15.37 -25.36 1.73
C ILE A 104 -14.67 -26.59 2.33
N LEU A 105 -14.00 -26.45 3.47
CA LEU A 105 -13.35 -27.59 4.14
C LEU A 105 -14.36 -28.59 4.69
N ALA A 106 -15.42 -28.13 5.36
CA ALA A 106 -16.47 -29.01 5.87
C ALA A 106 -17.12 -29.83 4.75
N GLU A 107 -17.31 -29.21 3.58
CA GLU A 107 -17.81 -29.90 2.40
C GLU A 107 -16.78 -30.91 1.84
N ILE A 108 -15.49 -30.58 1.87
CA ILE A 108 -14.41 -31.52 1.48
C ILE A 108 -14.31 -32.70 2.44
N GLU A 109 -14.58 -32.51 3.73
CA GLU A 109 -14.59 -33.58 4.73
C GLU A 109 -15.85 -34.44 4.66
N ALA A 110 -16.99 -33.84 4.33
CA ALA A 110 -18.27 -34.55 4.17
C ALA A 110 -18.37 -35.32 2.85
N GLY A 111 -17.70 -34.85 1.80
CA GLY A 111 -17.72 -35.46 0.46
C GLY A 111 -16.44 -36.25 0.14
N SER A 112 -16.57 -37.30 -0.67
CA SER A 112 -15.42 -38.06 -1.17
C SER A 112 -14.78 -37.38 -2.37
N TYR A 113 -14.10 -36.24 -2.14
CA TYR A 113 -13.32 -35.56 -3.17
C TYR A 113 -11.85 -35.97 -3.08
N HIS A 114 -11.32 -36.61 -4.12
CA HIS A 114 -9.98 -37.21 -4.11
C HIS A 114 -8.98 -36.41 -4.94
N THR A 115 -9.45 -35.56 -5.86
CA THR A 115 -8.58 -34.74 -6.70
C THR A 115 -8.77 -33.24 -6.51
N ARG A 116 -7.70 -32.47 -6.72
CA ARG A 116 -7.77 -30.99 -6.71
C ARG A 116 -8.66 -30.42 -7.82
N GLN A 117 -8.97 -31.22 -8.84
CA GLN A 117 -9.88 -30.82 -9.92
C GLN A 117 -11.32 -30.97 -9.45
N GLU A 118 -11.68 -32.11 -8.87
CA GLU A 118 -12.99 -32.32 -8.24
C GLU A 118 -13.31 -31.27 -7.18
N ILE A 119 -12.34 -30.91 -6.34
CA ILE A 119 -12.52 -29.83 -5.36
C ILE A 119 -12.74 -28.47 -6.05
N ALA A 120 -12.05 -28.19 -7.15
CA ALA A 120 -12.25 -26.94 -7.88
C ALA A 120 -13.63 -26.88 -8.54
N ASP A 121 -14.11 -28.01 -9.07
CA ASP A 121 -15.40 -28.14 -9.71
C ASP A 121 -16.52 -28.03 -8.66
N MET A 122 -16.37 -28.67 -7.49
CA MET A 122 -17.27 -28.50 -6.34
C MET A 122 -17.34 -27.05 -5.87
N ILE A 123 -16.20 -26.36 -5.73
CA ILE A 123 -16.18 -24.95 -5.30
C ILE A 123 -16.90 -24.06 -6.33
N LEU A 124 -16.80 -24.38 -7.61
CA LEU A 124 -17.53 -23.67 -8.66
C LEU A 124 -19.04 -23.94 -8.59
N GLU A 125 -19.46 -25.18 -8.34
CA GLU A 125 -20.87 -25.56 -8.29
C GLU A 125 -21.58 -25.01 -7.04
N LYS A 126 -20.98 -25.19 -5.86
CA LYS A 126 -21.63 -24.86 -4.57
C LYS A 126 -21.40 -23.43 -4.11
N PHE A 127 -20.22 -22.87 -4.39
CA PHE A 127 -19.83 -21.54 -3.91
C PHE A 127 -19.74 -20.51 -5.04
N HIS A 128 -19.94 -20.93 -6.31
CA HIS A 128 -19.86 -20.06 -7.49
C HIS A 128 -18.52 -19.33 -7.64
N ILE A 129 -17.44 -19.88 -7.07
CA ILE A 129 -16.11 -19.31 -7.12
C ILE A 129 -15.24 -20.09 -8.10
N LYS A 130 -14.83 -19.45 -9.20
CA LYS A 130 -13.87 -20.05 -10.13
C LYS A 130 -12.46 -20.07 -9.54
N MET A 131 -12.00 -21.25 -9.15
CA MET A 131 -10.65 -21.51 -8.65
C MET A 131 -9.84 -22.40 -9.60
N SER A 132 -8.53 -22.14 -9.70
CA SER A 132 -7.62 -23.06 -10.39
C SER A 132 -7.20 -24.19 -9.44
N ARG A 133 -6.76 -25.33 -9.99
CA ARG A 133 -6.12 -26.42 -9.22
C ARG A 133 -4.99 -25.93 -8.29
N THR A 134 -4.23 -24.92 -8.73
CA THR A 134 -3.16 -24.30 -7.95
C THR A 134 -3.70 -23.45 -6.79
N SER A 135 -4.83 -22.76 -7.00
CA SER A 135 -5.50 -21.98 -5.95
C SER A 135 -6.10 -22.91 -4.90
N VAL A 136 -6.67 -24.04 -5.31
CA VAL A 136 -7.14 -25.10 -4.40
C VAL A 136 -5.99 -25.69 -3.59
N GLY A 137 -4.86 -26.00 -4.23
CA GLY A 137 -3.68 -26.49 -3.50
C GLY A 137 -3.14 -25.49 -2.46
N ARG A 138 -3.21 -24.18 -2.76
CA ARG A 138 -2.85 -23.13 -1.79
C ARG A 138 -3.86 -23.02 -0.66
N LEU A 139 -5.16 -23.14 -0.95
CA LEU A 139 -6.23 -23.16 0.04
C LEU A 139 -5.99 -24.30 1.05
N LEU A 140 -5.83 -25.52 0.57
CA LEU A 140 -5.60 -26.71 1.40
C LEU A 140 -4.31 -26.62 2.22
N LYS A 141 -3.23 -26.03 1.66
CA LYS A 141 -1.97 -25.86 2.38
C LYS A 141 -2.09 -24.81 3.49
N LYS A 142 -2.78 -23.70 3.22
CA LYS A 142 -2.99 -22.60 4.18
C LYS A 142 -3.83 -23.08 5.37
N THR A 143 -4.81 -23.94 5.12
CA THR A 143 -5.68 -24.48 6.17
C THR A 143 -4.97 -25.53 7.01
N ALA A 144 -4.14 -26.39 6.40
CA ALA A 144 -3.29 -27.35 7.13
C ALA A 144 -2.21 -26.70 8.00
N SER A 145 -1.79 -25.46 7.69
CA SER A 145 -0.81 -24.71 8.51
C SER A 145 -1.45 -23.85 9.61
N ASN A 146 -2.78 -23.71 9.59
CA ASN A 146 -3.54 -22.87 10.52
C ASN A 146 -4.29 -23.67 11.59
N GLY A 147 -4.16 -25.01 11.60
CA GLY A 147 -4.55 -25.89 12.70
C GLY A 147 -3.33 -26.26 13.54
#